data_AF-A0A8T0XYI9-F1
#
_entry.id   AF-A0A8T0XYI9-F1
#
_cell.length_a   1.000
_cell.length_b   1.000
_cell.length_c   1.000
_cell.angle_alpha   90.00
_cell.angle_beta   90.00
_cell.angle_gamma   90.00
#
_symmetry.space_group_name_H-M   'P 1'
#
loop_
_entity.id
_entity.type
_entity.pdbx_description
1 polymer ?
#
loop_
_entity_poly.entity_id
_entity_poly.type
_entity_poly.pdbx_seq_one_letter_code
_entity_poly.pdbx_strand_id
1 'polypeptide(L)'
;MPSEPRHTLAARTRVLDAFKQGQDWLLVTHHNAIPATTARRIVDSGSPEVKARGGARASNVKCTLEMEVALVDYGEENCLYTLVQLQQMIAFDFGVSLCTSLTSQKLCGKLYTMKKYDETNFNLYCKRLQGRALQGERAVIKLPSSKGKILQVQCAVSTEIGLVHYATQRGTIKMEANAAFVDIYDAVKGHETYQSDFSGMPIVIVLDNAPAQRLGAAGPRSLLANVQPD
;
A
#
# COMPACT_ATOMS: atom_id res chain seq x y z
N MET A 1 21.55 -10.76 -1.87
CA MET A 1 22.82 -10.04 -1.76
C MET A 1 23.82 -10.70 -2.69
N PRO A 2 24.42 -9.98 -3.65
CA PRO A 2 25.52 -10.54 -4.44
C PRO A 2 26.65 -10.90 -3.46
N SER A 3 27.08 -12.16 -3.44
CA SER A 3 28.22 -12.58 -2.63
C SER A 3 29.49 -11.95 -3.21
N GLU A 4 30.29 -11.30 -2.37
CA GLU A 4 31.58 -10.79 -2.83
C GLU A 4 32.43 -11.94 -3.42
N PRO A 5 33.13 -11.70 -4.54
CA PRO A 5 34.01 -12.71 -5.10
C PRO A 5 35.07 -13.11 -4.07
N ARG A 6 35.42 -14.41 -4.01
CA ARG A 6 36.43 -14.95 -3.07
C ARG A 6 37.76 -14.18 -3.06
N HIS A 7 38.10 -13.51 -4.15
CA HIS A 7 39.24 -12.59 -4.23
C HIS A 7 38.74 -11.23 -4.71
N THR A 8 39.02 -10.20 -3.93
CA THR A 8 38.59 -8.83 -4.21
C THR A 8 39.18 -8.32 -5.52
N LEU A 9 38.44 -7.43 -6.20
CA LEU A 9 38.88 -6.82 -7.46
C LEU A 9 40.23 -6.13 -7.28
N ALA A 10 40.43 -5.40 -6.17
CA ALA A 10 41.68 -4.72 -5.84
C ALA A 10 42.88 -5.66 -5.73
N ALA A 11 42.71 -6.87 -5.20
CA ALA A 11 43.78 -7.87 -5.14
C ALA A 11 44.13 -8.41 -6.54
N ARG A 12 43.13 -8.59 -7.41
CA ARG A 12 43.31 -9.04 -8.79
C ARG A 12 43.98 -7.97 -9.66
N THR A 13 43.62 -6.70 -9.47
CA THR A 13 44.23 -5.56 -10.18
C THR A 13 45.70 -5.41 -9.82
N ARG A 14 46.07 -5.50 -8.54
CA ARG A 14 47.47 -5.41 -8.09
C ARG A 14 48.38 -6.47 -8.74
N VAL A 15 47.90 -7.71 -8.85
CA VAL A 15 48.63 -8.80 -9.52
C VAL A 15 48.82 -8.50 -11.01
N LEU A 16 47.78 -7.96 -11.67
CA LEU A 16 47.84 -7.63 -13.09
C LEU A 16 48.76 -6.43 -13.37
N ASP A 17 48.77 -5.43 -12.50
CA ASP A 17 49.63 -4.24 -12.63
C ASP A 17 51.10 -4.59 -12.41
N ALA A 18 51.40 -5.44 -11.42
CA ALA A 18 52.76 -5.96 -11.20
C ALA A 18 53.29 -6.71 -12.43
N PHE A 19 52.43 -7.50 -13.08
CA PHE A 19 52.79 -8.18 -14.33
C PHE A 19 53.07 -7.19 -15.47
N LYS A 20 52.22 -6.17 -15.66
CA LYS A 20 52.42 -5.13 -16.69
C LYS A 20 53.69 -4.32 -16.49
N GLN A 21 54.09 -4.09 -15.24
CA GLN A 21 55.31 -3.36 -14.88
C GLN A 21 56.57 -4.23 -14.93
N GLY A 22 56.47 -5.51 -15.31
CA GLY A 22 57.59 -6.45 -15.35
C GLY A 22 58.14 -6.83 -13.98
N GLN A 23 57.38 -6.62 -12.91
CA GLN A 23 57.77 -6.97 -11.54
C GLN A 23 57.46 -8.43 -11.21
N ASP A 24 57.99 -8.91 -10.08
CA ASP A 24 57.67 -10.25 -9.57
C ASP A 24 56.23 -10.32 -9.04
N TRP A 25 55.31 -10.55 -9.97
CA TRP A 25 53.89 -10.66 -9.70
C TRP A 25 53.53 -11.92 -8.90
N LEU A 26 54.39 -12.95 -8.85
CA LEU A 26 54.23 -14.16 -8.04
C LEU A 26 54.37 -13.85 -6.54
N LEU A 27 55.31 -12.98 -6.18
CA LEU A 27 55.46 -12.46 -4.83
C LEU A 27 54.25 -11.61 -4.41
N VAL A 28 53.82 -10.71 -5.30
CA VAL A 28 52.60 -9.90 -5.10
C VAL A 28 51.38 -10.81 -4.91
N THR A 29 51.33 -11.95 -5.59
CA THR A 29 50.21 -12.88 -5.42
C THR A 29 50.17 -13.56 -4.06
N HIS A 30 51.34 -13.98 -3.58
CA HIS A 30 51.48 -14.60 -2.27
C HIS A 30 50.99 -13.65 -1.15
N HIS A 31 51.37 -12.37 -1.21
CA HIS A 31 50.91 -11.36 -0.25
C HIS A 31 49.41 -11.05 -0.35
N ASN A 32 48.77 -11.32 -1.48
CA ASN A 32 47.32 -11.13 -1.68
C ASN A 32 46.50 -12.40 -1.41
N ALA A 33 47.12 -13.49 -0.94
CA ALA A 33 46.47 -14.79 -0.71
C ALA A 33 45.69 -15.31 -1.94
N ILE A 34 46.17 -15.00 -3.14
CA ILE A 34 45.60 -15.53 -4.39
C ILE A 34 46.44 -16.76 -4.79
N PRO A 35 45.82 -17.93 -5.02
CA PRO A 35 46.53 -19.11 -5.50
C PRO A 35 47.25 -18.83 -6.83
N ALA A 36 48.48 -19.30 -6.98
CA ALA A 36 49.30 -19.06 -8.18
C ALA A 36 48.60 -19.47 -9.50
N THR A 37 47.78 -20.53 -9.47
CA THR A 37 46.96 -20.97 -10.61
C THR A 37 45.90 -19.95 -11.01
N THR A 38 45.28 -19.28 -10.03
CA THR A 38 44.27 -18.23 -10.26
C THR A 38 44.93 -16.98 -10.82
N ALA A 39 46.13 -16.66 -10.36
CA ALA A 39 46.89 -15.52 -10.85
C ALA A 39 47.43 -15.68 -12.26
N ARG A 40 47.91 -16.88 -12.62
CA ARG A 40 48.18 -17.21 -14.03
C ARG A 40 46.95 -16.95 -14.88
N ARG A 41 45.77 -17.46 -14.47
CA ARG A 41 44.51 -17.19 -15.17
C ARG A 41 44.18 -15.70 -15.31
N ILE A 42 44.48 -14.88 -14.30
CA ILE A 42 44.26 -13.42 -14.36
C ILE A 42 45.19 -12.79 -15.40
N VAL A 43 46.48 -13.11 -15.33
CA VAL A 43 47.52 -12.64 -16.25
C VAL A 43 47.20 -13.08 -17.69
N ASP A 44 46.93 -14.37 -17.90
CA ASP A 44 46.59 -14.95 -19.21
C ASP A 44 45.32 -14.33 -19.80
N SER A 45 44.32 -14.03 -18.95
CA SER A 45 43.08 -13.39 -19.39
C SER A 45 43.18 -11.88 -19.59
N GLY A 46 44.25 -11.25 -19.07
CA GLY A 46 44.48 -9.80 -19.13
C GLY A 46 43.47 -8.94 -18.36
N SER A 47 42.54 -9.51 -17.59
CA SER A 47 41.49 -8.78 -16.89
C SER A 47 41.38 -9.16 -15.41
N PRO A 48 41.27 -8.16 -14.51
CA PRO A 48 41.04 -8.42 -13.09
C PRO A 48 39.57 -8.76 -12.80
N GLU A 49 38.66 -8.60 -13.76
CA GLU A 49 37.23 -8.82 -13.55
C GLU A 49 36.84 -10.30 -13.48
N VAL A 50 35.88 -10.60 -12.62
CA VAL A 50 35.24 -11.93 -12.57
C VAL A 50 33.96 -11.85 -13.38
N LYS A 51 33.96 -12.50 -14.55
CA LYS A 51 32.75 -12.62 -15.38
C LYS A 51 31.63 -13.31 -14.59
N ALA A 52 30.41 -12.80 -14.75
CA ALA A 52 29.22 -13.41 -14.17
C ALA A 52 29.12 -14.88 -14.63
N ARG A 53 28.77 -15.78 -13.70
CA ARG A 53 28.62 -17.20 -14.00
C ARG A 53 27.18 -17.49 -14.42
N GLY A 54 27.01 -18.00 -15.65
CA GLY A 54 25.72 -18.45 -16.15
C GLY A 54 24.75 -17.30 -16.44
N GLY A 55 23.52 -17.67 -16.77
CA GLY A 55 22.45 -16.73 -17.13
C GLY A 55 21.36 -17.43 -17.95
N ALA A 56 20.17 -16.83 -17.98
CA ALA A 56 19.11 -17.28 -18.88
C ALA A 56 19.52 -16.94 -20.32
N ARG A 57 19.47 -17.93 -21.22
CA ARG A 57 19.67 -17.69 -22.66
C ARG A 57 18.38 -17.14 -23.24
N ALA A 58 18.47 -16.18 -24.18
CA ALA A 58 17.31 -15.60 -24.86
C ALA A 58 16.39 -16.68 -25.48
N SER A 59 16.97 -17.74 -26.04
CA SER A 59 16.23 -18.89 -26.60
C SER A 59 15.35 -19.63 -25.60
N ASN A 60 15.63 -19.51 -24.30
CA ASN A 60 14.93 -20.22 -23.22
C ASN A 60 13.99 -19.27 -22.44
N VAL A 61 13.91 -17.99 -22.81
CA VAL A 61 13.02 -17.01 -22.19
C VAL A 61 11.62 -17.20 -22.77
N LYS A 62 10.70 -17.73 -21.95
CA LYS A 62 9.32 -18.01 -22.36
C LYS A 62 8.41 -16.79 -22.45
N CYS A 63 8.75 -15.71 -21.76
CA CYS A 63 7.98 -14.48 -21.73
C CYS A 63 8.91 -13.33 -22.12
N THR A 64 8.69 -12.77 -23.30
CA THR A 64 9.46 -11.66 -23.85
C THR A 64 9.03 -10.35 -23.20
N LEU A 65 9.85 -9.30 -23.39
CA LEU A 65 9.52 -7.98 -22.85
C LEU A 65 8.21 -7.43 -23.44
N GLU A 66 7.94 -7.69 -24.71
CA GLU A 66 6.70 -7.29 -25.40
C GLU A 66 5.47 -7.92 -24.75
N MET A 67 5.53 -9.21 -24.41
CA MET A 67 4.45 -9.90 -23.71
C MET A 67 4.24 -9.35 -22.30
N GLU A 68 5.31 -8.92 -21.63
CA GLU A 68 5.22 -8.29 -20.32
C GLU A 68 4.56 -6.91 -20.37
N VAL A 69 4.77 -6.14 -21.44
CA VAL A 69 4.12 -4.84 -21.65
C VAL A 69 2.64 -5.06 -21.91
N ALA A 70 2.28 -5.97 -22.83
CA ALA A 70 0.89 -6.31 -23.11
C ALA A 70 0.12 -6.77 -21.86
N LEU A 71 0.75 -7.57 -20.98
CA LEU A 71 0.15 -7.99 -19.71
C LEU A 71 -0.17 -6.82 -18.76
N VAL A 72 0.65 -5.77 -18.77
CA VAL A 72 0.39 -4.56 -17.98
C VAL A 72 -0.74 -3.78 -18.62
N ASP A 73 -0.71 -3.60 -19.94
CA ASP A 73 -1.74 -2.88 -20.69
C ASP A 73 -3.14 -3.50 -20.50
N TYR A 74 -3.28 -4.82 -20.61
CA TYR A 74 -4.56 -5.50 -20.32
C TYR A 74 -5.04 -5.28 -18.88
N GLY A 75 -4.10 -5.21 -17.92
CA GLY A 75 -4.41 -4.93 -16.52
C GLY A 75 -4.82 -3.49 -16.26
N GLU A 76 -4.29 -2.54 -17.05
CA GLU A 76 -4.66 -1.12 -17.02
C GLU A 76 -6.04 -0.89 -17.66
N GLU A 77 -6.34 -1.59 -18.76
CA GLU A 77 -7.65 -1.55 -19.41
C GLU A 77 -8.76 -2.07 -18.48
N ASN A 78 -8.48 -3.17 -17.76
CA ASN A 78 -9.44 -3.73 -16.83
C ASN A 78 -8.77 -4.51 -15.68
N CYS A 79 -8.80 -3.91 -14.50
CA CYS A 79 -8.23 -4.48 -13.28
C CYS A 79 -9.02 -5.67 -12.69
N LEU A 80 -10.16 -6.04 -13.28
CA LEU A 80 -10.95 -7.20 -12.86
C LEU A 80 -10.53 -8.50 -13.55
N TYR A 81 -9.64 -8.44 -14.55
CA TYR A 81 -9.16 -9.64 -15.21
C TYR A 81 -8.41 -10.56 -14.24
N THR A 82 -8.81 -11.82 -14.24
CA THR A 82 -8.11 -12.87 -13.52
C THR A 82 -6.83 -13.26 -14.24
N LEU A 83 -5.86 -13.84 -13.51
CA LEU A 83 -4.60 -14.31 -14.10
C LEU A 83 -4.80 -15.35 -15.22
N VAL A 84 -5.87 -16.14 -15.16
CA VAL A 84 -6.22 -17.11 -16.21
C VAL A 84 -6.69 -16.40 -17.47
N GLN A 85 -7.47 -15.32 -17.32
CA GLN A 85 -7.91 -14.52 -18.46
C GLN A 85 -6.73 -13.81 -19.11
N LEU A 86 -5.84 -13.20 -18.34
CA LEU A 86 -4.61 -12.58 -18.87
C LEU A 86 -3.72 -13.59 -19.61
N GLN A 87 -3.62 -14.81 -19.10
CA GLN A 87 -2.92 -15.91 -19.78
C GLN A 87 -3.58 -16.28 -21.12
N GLN A 88 -4.92 -16.32 -21.18
CA GLN A 88 -5.66 -16.59 -22.41
C GLN A 88 -5.49 -15.48 -23.45
N MET A 89 -5.47 -14.21 -23.02
CA MET A 89 -5.22 -13.06 -23.89
C MET A 89 -3.83 -13.14 -24.52
N ILE A 90 -2.80 -13.41 -23.72
CA ILE A 90 -1.44 -13.61 -24.23
C ILE A 90 -1.35 -14.81 -25.18
N ALA A 91 -2.06 -15.90 -24.89
CA ALA A 91 -2.11 -17.06 -25.78
C ALA A 91 -2.79 -16.73 -27.12
N PHE A 92 -3.81 -15.85 -27.11
CA PHE A 92 -4.51 -15.40 -28.31
C PHE A 92 -3.63 -14.47 -29.16
N ASP A 93 -2.96 -13.49 -28.55
CA ASP A 93 -2.21 -12.46 -29.28
C ASP A 93 -0.82 -12.92 -29.72
N PHE A 94 -0.12 -13.70 -28.89
CA PHE A 94 1.26 -14.11 -29.15
C PHE A 94 1.40 -15.60 -29.50
N GLY A 95 0.33 -16.39 -29.42
CA GLY A 95 0.37 -17.83 -29.67
C GLY A 95 1.16 -18.64 -28.62
N VAL A 96 1.52 -18.00 -27.48
CA VAL A 96 2.34 -18.61 -26.43
C VAL A 96 1.50 -18.89 -25.19
N SER A 97 1.48 -20.14 -24.75
CA SER A 97 0.87 -20.52 -23.48
C SER A 97 1.87 -20.33 -22.33
N LEU A 98 1.68 -19.27 -21.55
CA LEU A 98 2.39 -19.05 -20.29
C LEU A 98 1.71 -19.81 -19.16
N CYS A 99 2.40 -20.11 -18.05
CA CYS A 99 1.71 -20.57 -16.84
C CYS A 99 1.23 -19.38 -16.00
N THR A 100 0.12 -19.53 -15.28
CA THR A 100 -0.44 -18.48 -14.40
C THR A 100 0.55 -17.98 -13.35
N SER A 101 1.44 -18.85 -12.87
CA SER A 101 2.51 -18.47 -11.93
C SER A 101 3.56 -17.57 -12.57
N LEU A 102 3.91 -17.77 -13.84
CA LEU A 102 4.82 -16.90 -14.57
C LEU A 102 4.16 -15.54 -14.84
N THR A 103 2.89 -15.52 -15.25
CA THR A 103 2.10 -14.28 -15.39
C THR A 103 2.07 -13.51 -14.08
N SER A 104 1.76 -14.19 -12.96
CA SER A 104 1.79 -13.57 -11.62
C SER A 104 3.17 -13.04 -11.26
N GLN A 105 4.24 -13.82 -11.49
CA GLN A 105 5.61 -13.40 -11.19
C GLN A 105 6.02 -12.16 -11.98
N LYS A 106 5.60 -12.04 -13.25
CA LYS A 106 5.90 -10.89 -14.10
C LYS A 106 5.11 -9.64 -13.73
N LEU A 107 3.90 -9.81 -13.21
CA LEU A 107 3.07 -8.70 -12.71
C LEU A 107 3.45 -8.27 -11.28
N CYS A 108 4.03 -9.16 -10.48
CA CYS A 108 4.53 -8.84 -9.15
C CYS A 108 5.57 -7.71 -9.20
N GLY A 109 5.28 -6.59 -8.54
CA GLY A 109 6.13 -5.40 -8.51
C GLY A 109 5.91 -4.41 -9.65
N LYS A 110 5.05 -4.74 -10.63
CA LYS A 110 4.63 -3.82 -11.70
C LYS A 110 3.26 -3.18 -11.45
N LEU A 111 2.39 -3.86 -10.69
CA LEU A 111 1.05 -3.37 -10.35
C LEU A 111 0.98 -2.83 -8.92
N TYR A 112 0.23 -1.74 -8.71
CA TYR A 112 -0.10 -1.21 -7.38
C TYR A 112 -1.36 -1.87 -6.83
N THR A 113 -1.27 -2.56 -5.69
CA THR A 113 -2.43 -3.22 -5.07
C THR A 113 -3.13 -2.27 -4.09
N MET A 114 -4.29 -1.73 -4.46
CA MET A 114 -5.12 -0.90 -3.58
C MET A 114 -6.11 -1.78 -2.78
N LYS A 115 -6.13 -1.62 -1.44
CA LYS A 115 -7.12 -2.25 -0.56
C LYS A 115 -8.11 -1.19 -0.07
N LYS A 116 -9.33 -1.17 -0.61
CA LYS A 116 -10.40 -0.29 -0.13
C LYS A 116 -11.02 -0.89 1.14
N TYR A 117 -11.16 -0.06 2.17
CA TYR A 117 -11.98 -0.31 3.35
C TYR A 117 -13.07 0.76 3.40
N ASP A 118 -14.31 0.38 3.75
CA ASP A 118 -15.46 1.27 3.78
C ASP A 118 -16.13 1.31 5.18
N GLU A 119 -16.82 2.42 5.46
CA GLU A 119 -17.67 2.79 6.61
C GLU A 119 -17.56 1.95 7.90
N THR A 120 -16.97 2.52 8.96
CA THR A 120 -16.70 1.80 10.21
C THR A 120 -17.72 2.16 11.30
N ASN A 121 -18.74 1.32 11.49
CA ASN A 121 -19.34 1.16 12.80
C ASN A 121 -18.22 0.75 13.78
N PHE A 122 -17.88 1.58 14.77
CA PHE A 122 -16.94 1.20 15.83
C PHE A 122 -17.59 0.18 16.75
N ASN A 123 -17.66 -1.07 16.29
CA ASN A 123 -17.56 -2.17 17.22
C ASN A 123 -16.20 -1.98 17.90
N LEU A 124 -16.14 -1.99 19.24
CA LEU A 124 -14.86 -2.01 19.97
C LEU A 124 -14.15 -3.32 19.62
N TYR A 125 -13.53 -3.35 18.44
CA TYR A 125 -13.03 -4.53 17.79
C TYR A 125 -11.54 -4.64 18.07
N CYS A 126 -11.15 -5.79 18.62
CA CYS A 126 -9.78 -6.15 18.92
C CYS A 126 -8.90 -6.03 17.66
N LYS A 127 -7.75 -5.34 17.76
CA LYS A 127 -6.72 -5.36 16.72
C LYS A 127 -6.45 -6.82 16.31
N ARG A 128 -6.37 -7.09 14.99
CA ARG A 128 -5.90 -8.40 14.49
C ARG A 128 -4.61 -8.75 15.21
N LEU A 129 -4.56 -9.90 15.89
CA LEU A 129 -3.28 -10.48 16.27
C LEU A 129 -2.54 -10.73 14.95
N GLN A 130 -1.34 -10.15 14.79
CA GLN A 130 -0.46 -10.47 13.68
C GLN A 130 0.10 -11.87 13.90
N GLY A 131 -0.72 -12.89 13.67
CA GLY A 131 -0.33 -14.29 13.64
C GLY A 131 -0.71 -14.87 12.30
N ARG A 132 0.27 -15.37 11.55
CA ARG A 132 0.01 -16.26 10.41
C ARG A 132 -0.13 -17.66 10.98
N ALA A 133 -1.20 -18.38 10.64
CA ALA A 133 -1.24 -19.81 10.89
C ALA A 133 -0.13 -20.49 10.07
N LEU A 134 0.43 -21.58 10.59
CA LEU A 134 1.41 -22.36 9.84
C LEU A 134 0.75 -22.93 8.57
N GLN A 135 1.54 -23.12 7.51
CA GLN A 135 1.03 -23.65 6.25
C GLN A 135 0.47 -25.06 6.47
N GLY A 136 -0.82 -25.25 6.15
CA GLY A 136 -1.55 -26.50 6.39
C GLY A 136 -2.46 -26.49 7.62
N GLU A 137 -2.34 -25.50 8.50
CA GLU A 137 -3.26 -25.31 9.62
C GLU A 137 -4.40 -24.36 9.25
N ARG A 138 -5.61 -24.67 9.74
CA ARG A 138 -6.78 -23.81 9.51
C ARG A 138 -6.57 -22.47 10.19
N ALA A 139 -6.48 -21.40 9.41
CA ALA A 139 -6.50 -20.05 9.95
C ALA A 139 -7.86 -19.79 10.63
N VAL A 140 -7.86 -19.61 11.95
CA VAL A 140 -9.07 -19.30 12.72
C VAL A 140 -9.08 -17.81 13.01
N ILE A 141 -10.06 -17.10 12.43
CA ILE A 141 -10.33 -15.71 12.77
C ILE A 141 -11.12 -15.69 14.07
N LYS A 142 -10.52 -15.19 15.15
CA LYS A 142 -11.25 -14.85 16.37
C LYS A 142 -12.04 -13.57 16.10
N LEU A 143 -13.28 -13.72 15.67
CA LEU A 143 -14.22 -12.62 15.61
C LEU A 143 -14.79 -12.42 17.03
N PRO A 144 -14.73 -11.22 17.63
CA PRO A 144 -15.63 -10.90 18.72
C PRO A 144 -17.07 -11.07 18.25
N SER A 145 -17.96 -11.36 19.20
CA SER A 145 -19.41 -11.41 18.97
C SER A 145 -19.88 -10.19 18.17
N SER A 146 -20.59 -10.43 17.07
CA SER A 146 -21.26 -9.36 16.31
C SER A 146 -22.34 -8.64 17.13
N LYS A 147 -22.75 -9.24 18.26
CA LYS A 147 -23.71 -8.70 19.23
C LYS A 147 -23.00 -8.01 20.41
N GLY A 148 -21.92 -7.28 20.13
CA GLY A 148 -21.22 -6.45 21.12
C GLY A 148 -21.89 -5.10 21.33
N LYS A 149 -21.67 -4.44 22.47
CA LYS A 149 -22.15 -3.07 22.71
C LYS A 149 -21.36 -2.12 21.80
N ILE A 150 -22.00 -1.64 20.74
CA ILE A 150 -21.42 -0.69 19.76
C ILE A 150 -21.18 0.66 20.44
N LEU A 151 -20.02 1.27 20.21
CA LEU A 151 -19.75 2.66 20.56
C LEU A 151 -20.03 3.50 19.32
N GLN A 152 -21.07 4.32 19.36
CA GLN A 152 -21.41 5.24 18.30
C GLN A 152 -20.88 6.63 18.66
N VAL A 153 -20.28 7.31 17.68
CA VAL A 153 -19.72 8.66 17.81
C VAL A 153 -20.52 9.57 16.89
N GLN A 154 -21.16 10.59 17.44
CA GLN A 154 -21.74 11.68 16.69
C GLN A 154 -20.72 12.83 16.68
N CYS A 155 -20.47 13.41 15.52
CA CYS A 155 -19.55 14.54 15.39
C CYS A 155 -20.09 15.58 14.42
N ALA A 156 -19.91 16.85 14.76
CA ALA A 156 -20.17 18.00 13.92
C ALA A 156 -18.84 18.58 13.47
N VAL A 157 -18.67 18.74 12.16
CA VAL A 157 -17.44 19.25 11.54
C VAL A 157 -17.80 20.44 10.66
N SER A 158 -17.01 21.51 10.77
CA SER A 158 -17.08 22.71 9.93
C SER A 158 -15.81 22.82 9.10
N THR A 159 -15.91 23.46 7.93
CA THR A 159 -14.77 23.65 7.01
C THR A 159 -13.69 24.55 7.58
N GLU A 160 -14.08 25.61 8.31
CA GLU A 160 -13.14 26.60 8.84
C GLU A 160 -12.61 26.25 10.24
N ILE A 161 -13.43 25.56 11.05
CA ILE A 161 -13.12 25.23 12.45
C ILE A 161 -12.58 23.80 12.59
N GLY A 162 -12.91 22.90 11.67
CA GLY A 162 -12.67 21.47 11.83
C GLY A 162 -13.71 20.83 12.77
N LEU A 163 -13.27 20.05 13.75
CA LEU A 163 -14.18 19.34 14.66
C LEU A 163 -14.79 20.32 15.69
N VAL A 164 -16.07 20.62 15.56
CA VAL A 164 -16.78 21.57 16.42
C VAL A 164 -17.28 20.91 17.70
N HIS A 165 -17.91 19.75 17.58
CA HIS A 165 -18.45 19.03 18.72
C HIS A 165 -18.49 17.54 18.44
N TYR A 166 -18.26 16.72 19.47
CA TYR A 166 -18.47 15.28 19.37
C TYR A 166 -19.09 14.74 20.66
N ALA A 167 -20.01 13.80 20.49
CA ALA A 167 -20.59 13.02 21.58
C ALA A 167 -20.36 11.54 21.32
N THR A 168 -20.01 10.81 22.37
CA THR A 168 -19.87 9.35 22.28
C THR A 168 -20.97 8.70 23.10
N GLN A 169 -21.68 7.75 22.50
CA GLN A 169 -22.76 7.02 23.15
C GLN A 169 -22.63 5.52 22.90
N ARG A 170 -23.01 4.74 23.91
CA ARG A 170 -22.95 3.29 23.85
C ARG A 170 -24.34 2.72 23.52
N GLY A 171 -24.46 1.99 22.43
CA GLY A 171 -25.73 1.44 21.94
C GLY A 171 -26.21 2.11 20.65
N THR A 172 -27.44 1.82 20.25
CA THR A 172 -28.09 2.40 19.07
C THR A 172 -28.68 3.78 19.41
N ILE A 173 -28.39 4.80 18.60
CA ILE A 173 -28.99 6.13 18.73
C ILE A 173 -30.52 6.02 18.63
N LYS A 174 -31.20 6.34 19.73
CA LYS A 174 -32.64 6.59 19.75
C LYS A 174 -32.89 8.06 19.40
N MET A 175 -34.08 8.35 18.89
CA MET A 175 -34.50 9.69 18.47
C MET A 175 -34.27 10.77 19.54
N GLU A 176 -34.55 10.47 20.81
CA GLU A 176 -34.37 11.40 21.94
C GLU A 176 -32.90 11.80 22.16
N ALA A 177 -31.97 10.87 21.96
CA ALA A 177 -30.55 11.13 22.10
C ALA A 177 -30.00 11.98 20.94
N ASN A 178 -30.65 11.95 19.78
CA ASN A 178 -30.32 12.80 18.63
C ASN A 178 -30.88 14.22 18.80
N ALA A 179 -32.06 14.37 19.42
CA ALA A 179 -32.63 15.68 19.75
C ALA A 179 -31.81 16.43 20.81
N ALA A 180 -31.12 15.71 21.70
CA ALA A 180 -30.17 16.30 22.65
C ALA A 180 -28.86 16.79 21.98
N PHE A 181 -28.60 16.42 20.71
CA PHE A 181 -27.41 16.88 19.98
C PHE A 181 -27.57 18.33 19.46
N VAL A 182 -28.66 19.03 19.81
CA VAL A 182 -28.87 20.46 19.54
C VAL A 182 -27.85 21.36 20.25
N ASP A 183 -27.13 20.83 21.24
CA ASP A 183 -25.96 21.43 21.90
C ASP A 183 -24.86 21.88 20.91
N ILE A 184 -24.87 21.39 19.66
CA ILE A 184 -23.99 21.88 18.59
C ILE A 184 -24.18 23.39 18.37
N TYR A 185 -25.40 23.94 18.43
CA TYR A 185 -25.62 25.36 18.15
C TYR A 185 -24.92 26.25 19.18
N ASP A 186 -24.99 25.88 20.45
CA ASP A 186 -24.33 26.60 21.53
C ASP A 186 -22.81 26.42 21.45
N ALA A 187 -22.34 25.23 21.07
CA ALA A 187 -20.92 24.97 20.83
C ALA A 187 -20.35 25.77 19.64
N VAL A 188 -21.12 25.91 18.54
CA VAL A 188 -20.75 26.74 17.38
C VAL A 188 -20.71 28.22 17.78
N LYS A 189 -21.72 28.71 18.49
CA LYS A 189 -21.79 30.11 18.96
C LYS A 189 -20.69 30.46 19.97
N GLY A 190 -20.24 29.48 20.75
CA GLY A 190 -19.15 29.61 21.70
C GLY A 190 -17.76 29.59 21.06
N HIS A 191 -17.62 29.23 19.77
CA HIS A 191 -16.33 29.12 19.12
C HIS A 191 -15.77 30.50 18.72
N GLU A 192 -14.50 30.76 19.04
CA GLU A 192 -13.84 32.06 18.79
C GLU A 192 -13.92 32.48 17.32
N THR A 193 -13.72 31.54 16.40
CA THR A 193 -13.81 31.76 14.94
C THR A 193 -15.21 32.16 14.46
N TYR A 194 -16.27 31.65 15.11
CA TYR A 194 -17.63 32.04 14.76
C TYR A 194 -17.94 33.45 15.27
N GLN A 195 -17.44 33.80 16.46
CA GLN A 195 -17.63 35.13 17.04
C GLN A 195 -16.88 36.22 16.28
N SER A 196 -15.67 35.93 15.78
CA SER A 196 -14.86 36.89 15.03
C SER A 196 -15.37 37.14 13.61
N ASP A 197 -15.68 36.07 12.86
CA ASP A 197 -15.80 36.16 11.40
C ASP A 197 -17.25 35.94 10.90
N PHE A 198 -18.11 35.35 11.73
CA PHE A 198 -19.45 34.89 11.33
C PHE A 198 -20.57 35.31 12.29
N SER A 199 -20.31 36.27 13.18
CA SER A 199 -21.31 36.74 14.14
C SER A 199 -22.53 37.34 13.44
N GLY A 200 -23.71 36.77 13.73
CA GLY A 200 -24.97 37.17 13.10
C GLY A 200 -25.31 36.48 11.77
N MET A 201 -24.44 35.62 11.24
CA MET A 201 -24.76 34.82 10.04
C MET A 201 -25.60 33.57 10.38
N PRO A 202 -26.53 33.16 9.51
CA PRO A 202 -27.35 31.97 9.73
C PRO A 202 -26.49 30.69 9.71
N ILE A 203 -26.61 29.88 10.76
CA ILE A 203 -25.93 28.59 10.86
C ILE A 203 -26.74 27.54 10.10
N VAL A 204 -26.14 26.96 9.06
CA VAL A 204 -26.76 25.88 8.27
C VAL A 204 -26.17 24.54 8.71
N ILE A 205 -27.02 23.64 9.19
CA ILE A 205 -26.64 22.27 9.55
C ILE A 205 -27.15 21.33 8.46
N VAL A 206 -26.22 20.58 7.85
CA VAL A 206 -26.55 19.55 6.86
C VAL A 206 -26.43 18.19 7.51
N LEU A 207 -27.51 17.42 7.49
CA LEU A 207 -27.58 16.08 8.07
C LEU A 207 -28.01 15.05 7.02
N ASP A 208 -27.71 13.77 7.25
CA ASP A 208 -28.08 12.67 6.35
C ASP A 208 -29.57 12.31 6.44
N ASN A 209 -30.15 11.71 5.39
CA ASN A 209 -31.59 11.47 5.37
C ASN A 209 -32.05 10.22 6.16
N ALA A 210 -31.47 10.00 7.35
CA ALA A 210 -31.73 8.85 8.20
C ALA A 210 -33.11 8.93 8.90
N PRO A 211 -33.77 7.80 9.19
CA PRO A 211 -35.10 7.79 9.83
C PRO A 211 -35.14 8.51 11.18
N ALA A 212 -34.06 8.44 11.96
CA ALA A 212 -33.93 9.10 13.26
C ALA A 212 -33.90 10.64 13.18
N GLN A 213 -33.81 11.20 11.98
CA GLN A 213 -33.79 12.64 11.72
C GLN A 213 -35.10 13.18 11.13
N ARG A 214 -36.00 12.30 10.67
CA ARG A 214 -37.23 12.70 9.96
C ARG A 214 -38.41 13.10 10.86
N LEU A 215 -38.36 12.80 12.15
CA LEU A 215 -39.52 12.96 13.06
C LEU A 215 -39.45 14.17 14.00
N GLY A 216 -38.51 15.11 13.77
CA GLY A 216 -38.53 16.45 14.37
C GLY A 216 -39.17 17.53 13.48
N ALA A 217 -39.48 17.21 12.22
CA ALA A 217 -40.01 18.15 11.25
C ALA A 217 -41.25 17.57 10.54
N ALA A 218 -42.42 17.80 11.13
CA ALA A 218 -43.63 17.90 10.33
C ALA A 218 -43.56 19.19 9.51
N GLY A 219 -42.86 19.17 8.38
CA GLY A 219 -42.77 20.30 7.44
C GLY A 219 -41.69 20.07 6.36
N PRO A 220 -41.93 20.49 5.10
CA PRO A 220 -41.03 20.16 4.01
C PRO A 220 -39.73 20.97 4.09
N ARG A 221 -38.64 20.30 3.69
CA ARG A 221 -37.39 20.80 3.06
C ARG A 221 -36.83 22.16 3.51
N SER A 222 -35.55 22.12 3.88
CA SER A 222 -34.67 23.26 4.21
C SER A 222 -35.17 24.14 5.35
N LEU A 223 -34.70 23.87 6.57
CA LEU A 223 -34.75 24.83 7.66
C LEU A 223 -33.78 25.98 7.37
N LEU A 224 -34.23 26.95 6.58
CA LEU A 224 -33.78 28.34 6.67
C LEU A 224 -34.37 28.92 7.95
N ALA A 225 -33.71 28.68 9.08
CA ALA A 225 -34.05 29.37 10.32
C ALA A 225 -33.42 30.77 10.28
N ASN A 226 -34.10 31.73 9.66
CA ASN A 226 -33.90 33.15 9.97
C ASN A 226 -34.56 33.41 11.32
N VAL A 227 -33.77 33.50 12.39
CA VAL A 227 -34.21 34.11 13.64
C VAL A 227 -33.68 35.55 13.60
N GLN A 228 -34.60 36.51 13.43
CA GLN A 228 -34.28 37.93 13.60
C GLN A 228 -33.85 38.20 15.04
N PRO A 229 -32.84 39.06 15.26
CA PRO A 229 -32.55 39.58 16.59
C PRO A 229 -33.56 40.67 16.96
N ASP A 230 -33.92 40.73 18.24
CA ASP A 230 -34.59 41.87 18.88
C ASP A 230 -33.73 43.14 18.83
#